data_AF-A0A151WFS3-F1
#
_entry.id   AF-A0A151WFS3-F1
#
_cell.length_a   1.000
_cell.length_b   1.000
_cell.length_c   1.000
_cell.angle_alpha   90.00
_cell.angle_beta   90.00
_cell.angle_gamma   90.00
#
_symmetry.space_group_name_H-M   'P 1'
#
loop_
_entity.id
_entity.type
_entity.pdbx_description
1 polymer ?
#
loop_
_entity_poly.entity_id
_entity_poly.type
_entity_poly.pdbx_seq_one_letter_code
_entity_poly.pdbx_strand_id
1 'polypeptide(L)' 'MSKDNHSTLRKLLDTVFKHIRALTALRKPTDHWDDLLIYMVTSKLDQLTYREWQTTIKRGKIPDFEQLIDFLN' A
#
# COMPACT_ATOMS: atom_id res chain seq x y z
N MET A 1 -0.47 16.50 -5.80
CA MET A 1 -0.89 15.95 -4.50
C MET A 1 -1.03 17.06 -3.47
N SER A 2 -2.20 17.22 -2.87
CA SER A 2 -2.40 18.15 -1.76
C SER A 2 -1.67 17.64 -0.52
N LYS A 3 -1.02 18.52 0.25
CA LYS A 3 -0.25 18.17 1.46
C LYS A 3 -1.07 17.34 2.48
N ASP A 4 -2.38 17.57 2.53
CA ASP A 4 -3.31 16.80 3.37
C ASP A 4 -3.45 15.33 2.94
N ASN A 5 -3.42 15.06 1.63
CA ASN A 5 -3.55 13.70 1.09
C ASN A 5 -2.33 12.85 1.47
N HIS A 6 -1.14 13.43 1.41
CA HIS A 6 0.11 12.78 1.79
C HIS A 6 0.13 12.40 3.28
N SER A 7 -0.30 13.31 4.16
CA SER A 7 -0.36 13.03 5.60
C SER A 7 -1.38 11.94 5.96
N THR A 8 -2.49 11.88 5.23
CA THR A 8 -3.55 10.88 5.42
C THR A 8 -3.10 9.50 4.94
N LEU A 9 -2.44 9.44 3.79
CA LEU A 9 -1.85 8.19 3.27
C LEU A 9 -0.76 7.65 4.19
N ARG A 10 0.13 8.51 4.70
CA ARG A 10 1.13 8.11 5.69
C ARG A 10 0.50 7.45 6.92
N LYS A 11 -0.54 8.09 7.48
CA LYS A 11 -1.29 7.55 8.63
C LYS A 11 -1.97 6.21 8.30
N LEU A 12 -2.49 6.05 7.09
CA LEU A 12 -3.08 4.80 6.63
C LEU A 12 -2.02 3.69 6.60
N LEU A 13 -0.86 3.93 5.99
CA LEU A 13 0.24 2.97 5.93
C LEU A 13 0.72 2.57 7.33
N ASP A 14 0.92 3.55 8.21
CA ASP A 14 1.30 3.30 9.60
C ASP A 14 0.29 2.41 10.33
N THR A 15 -1.01 2.62 10.06
CA THR A 15 -2.11 1.84 10.65
C THR A 15 -2.12 0.41 10.11
N VAL A 16 -1.97 0.26 8.78
CA VAL A 16 -1.87 -1.05 8.12
C VAL A 16 -0.69 -1.84 8.69
N PHE A 17 0.49 -1.24 8.82
CA PHE A 17 1.66 -1.91 9.40
C PHE A 17 1.45 -2.32 10.86
N LYS A 18 0.80 -1.48 11.67
CA LYS A 18 0.44 -1.85 13.05
C LYS A 18 -0.47 -3.07 13.10
N HIS A 19 -1.47 -3.14 12.22
CA HIS A 19 -2.36 -4.29 12.14
C HIS A 19 -1.66 -5.55 11.67
N ILE A 20 -0.81 -5.47 10.63
CA ILE A 20 -0.01 -6.61 10.15
C ILE A 20 0.86 -7.13 11.28
N ARG A 21 1.62 -6.26 11.97
CA ARG A 21 2.48 -6.67 13.10
C ARG A 21 1.69 -7.34 14.22
N ALA A 22 0.51 -6.81 14.56
CA ALA A 22 -0.35 -7.43 15.56
C ALA A 22 -0.83 -8.82 15.14
N LEU A 23 -1.21 -9.00 13.86
CA LEU A 23 -1.66 -10.28 13.32
C LEU A 23 -0.52 -11.29 13.19
N THR A 24 0.68 -10.85 12.80
CA THR A 24 1.91 -11.66 12.84
C THR A 24 2.21 -12.13 14.26
N ALA A 25 2.09 -11.25 15.27
CA ALA A 25 2.28 -11.62 16.67
C ALA A 25 1.25 -12.67 17.15
N LEU A 26 0.05 -12.64 16.58
CA LEU A 26 -1.00 -13.65 16.78
C LEU A 26 -0.82 -14.90 15.89
N ARG A 27 0.35 -15.07 15.26
CA ARG A 27 0.70 -16.19 14.36
C ARG A 27 -0.28 -16.37 13.20
N LYS A 28 -0.85 -15.28 12.69
CA LYS A 28 -1.64 -15.30 11.45
C LYS A 28 -0.69 -15.28 10.24
N PRO A 29 -1.05 -15.96 9.13
CA PRO A 29 -0.21 -16.04 7.93
C PRO A 29 -0.32 -14.73 7.13
N THR A 30 0.42 -13.71 7.54
CA THR A 30 0.40 -12.37 6.91
C THR A 30 1.40 -12.22 5.76
N ASP A 31 2.24 -13.22 5.52
CA ASP A 31 3.34 -13.20 4.53
C ASP A 31 2.87 -13.20 3.06
N HIS A 32 1.57 -13.40 2.81
CA HIS A 32 0.98 -13.49 1.47
C HIS A 32 -0.14 -12.48 1.26
N TRP A 33 -0.13 -11.37 2.01
CA TRP A 33 -1.21 -10.39 1.96
C TRP A 33 -0.94 -9.24 0.99
N ASP A 34 0.19 -9.25 0.26
CA ASP A 34 0.58 -8.17 -0.65
C ASP A 34 -0.55 -7.72 -1.56
N ASP A 35 -1.17 -8.64 -2.32
CA ASP A 35 -2.27 -8.31 -3.24
C ASP A 35 -3.44 -7.59 -2.54
N LEU A 36 -3.80 -8.06 -1.35
CA LEU A 36 -4.89 -7.51 -0.54
C LEU A 36 -4.52 -6.12 0.00
N LEU A 37 -3.29 -5.96 0.49
CA LEU A 37 -2.78 -4.70 1.02
C LEU A 37 -2.66 -3.64 -0.09
N ILE A 38 -2.15 -4.04 -1.26
CA ILE A 38 -2.06 -3.20 -2.46
C ILE A 38 -3.45 -2.73 -2.86
N TYR A 39 -4.43 -3.63 -2.97
CA TYR A 39 -5.80 -3.25 -3.31
C TYR A 39 -6.40 -2.28 -2.29
N MET A 40 -6.26 -2.55 -0.99
CA MET A 40 -6.78 -1.67 0.06
C MET A 40 -6.16 -0.27 0.02
N VAL A 41 -4.84 -0.16 -0.15
CA VAL A 41 -4.17 1.15 -0.20
C VAL A 41 -4.47 1.88 -1.50
N THR A 42 -4.38 1.20 -2.65
CA THR A 42 -4.65 1.82 -3.95
C THR A 42 -6.10 2.28 -4.10
N SER A 43 -7.05 1.61 -3.44
CA SER A 43 -8.46 2.06 -3.38
C SER A 43 -8.66 3.42 -2.69
N LYS A 44 -7.67 3.88 -1.91
CA LYS A 44 -7.69 5.17 -1.21
C LYS A 44 -6.90 6.26 -1.94
N LEU A 45 -6.19 5.92 -3.00
CA LEU A 45 -5.46 6.89 -3.82
C LEU A 45 -6.44 7.70 -4.67
N ASP A 46 -6.14 8.97 -4.87
CA ASP A 46 -6.84 9.76 -5.88
C ASP A 46 -6.51 9.24 -7.28
N GLN A 47 -7.38 9.55 -8.25
CA GLN A 47 -7.29 8.99 -9.61
C GLN A 47 -5.95 9.33 -10.30
N LEU A 48 -5.36 10.49 -10.03
CA LEU A 48 -4.09 10.87 -10.64
C LEU A 48 -2.96 10.01 -10.07
N THR A 49 -2.85 9.94 -8.74
CA THR A 49 -1.84 9.12 -8.05
C THR A 49 -1.97 7.64 -8.40
N TYR A 50 -3.19 7.12 -8.50
CA TYR A 50 -3.42 5.73 -8.90
C TYR A 50 -2.91 5.45 -10.32
N ARG A 51 -3.14 6.37 -11.26
CA ARG A 51 -2.62 6.24 -12.64
C ARG A 51 -1.10 6.28 -12.65
N GLU A 52 -0.47 7.19 -11.91
CA GLU A 52 0.99 7.26 -11.77
C GLU A 52 1.55 5.95 -11.21
N TRP A 53 0.95 5.42 -10.15
CA TRP A 53 1.30 4.09 -9.63
C TRP A 53 1.19 3.00 -10.70
N GLN A 54 0.12 2.95 -11.50
CA GLN A 54 -0.01 1.97 -12.57
C GLN A 54 1.10 2.07 -13.62
N THR A 55 1.67 3.25 -13.86
CA THR A 55 2.79 3.42 -14.80
C THR A 55 4.12 2.88 -14.28
N THR A 56 4.30 2.74 -12.96
CA THR A 56 5.52 2.15 -12.38
C THR A 56 5.53 0.62 -12.49
N ILE A 57 4.36 0.00 -12.62
CA ILE A 57 4.20 -1.45 -12.71
C ILE A 57 4.64 -1.94 -14.10
N LYS A 58 5.65 -2.83 -14.12
CA LYS A 58 6.08 -3.49 -15.36
C LYS A 58 5.00 -4.45 -15.85
N ARG A 59 4.71 -4.40 -17.16
CA ARG A 59 3.72 -5.27 -17.81
C ARG A 59 4.00 -6.74 -17.50
N GLY A 60 2.98 -7.44 -16.99
CA GLY A 60 3.06 -8.86 -16.67
C GLY A 60 3.72 -9.19 -15.32
N LYS A 61 4.04 -8.19 -14.49
CA LYS A 61 4.50 -8.39 -13.12
C LYS A 61 3.41 -8.02 -12.12
N ILE A 62 3.34 -8.81 -11.05
CA ILE A 62 2.56 -8.48 -9.86
C ILE A 62 3.51 -7.70 -8.95
N PRO A 63 3.19 -6.44 -8.60
CA PRO A 63 3.99 -5.68 -7.65
C PRO A 63 3.83 -6.27 -6.24
N ASP A 64 4.88 -6.19 -5.43
CA ASP A 64 4.81 -6.46 -4.01
C ASP A 64 4.37 -5.21 -3.23
N PHE A 65 3.98 -5.38 -1.96
CA PHE A 65 3.52 -4.25 -1.17
C PHE A 65 4.66 -3.25 -0.88
N GLU A 66 5.91 -3.72 -0.80
CA GLU A 66 7.08 -2.86 -0.58
C GLU A 66 7.27 -1.84 -1.71
N GLN A 67 7.11 -2.25 -2.97
CA GLN A 67 7.13 -1.36 -4.13
C GLN A 67 6.08 -0.26 -4.06
N LEU A 68 4.88 -0.55 -3.54
CA LEU A 68 3.83 0.45 -3.36
C LEU A 68 4.22 1.44 -2.25
N ILE A 69 4.82 0.96 -1.17
CA ILE A 69 5.29 1.80 -0.07
C ILE A 69 6.40 2.75 -0.55
N ASP A 70 7.36 2.24 -1.32
CA ASP A 70 8.44 3.04 -1.89
C ASP A 70 7.93 4.14 -2.84
N PHE A 71 6.88 3.85 -3.61
CA PHE A 71 6.23 4.86 -4.45
C PHE A 71 5.51 5.96 -3.66
N LEU A 72 4.97 5.63 -2.48
CA LEU A 72 4.19 6.55 -1.66
C LEU A 72 5.02 7.33 -0.62
N ASN A 73 6.31 7.04 -0.49
CA ASN A 73 7.26 7.72 0.40
C ASN A 73 7.88 8.96 -0.23
#